data_AF-A0A7H4MC23-F1
#
_entry.id   AF-A0A7H4MC23-F1
#
_cell.length_a   1.000
_cell.length_b   1.000
_cell.length_c   1.000
_cell.angle_alpha   90.00
_cell.angle_beta   90.00
_cell.angle_gamma   90.00
#
_symmetry.space_group_name_H-M   'P 1'
#
loop_
_entity.id
_entity.type
_entity.pdbx_description
1 polymer ?
#
loop_
_entity_poly.entity_id
_entity_poly.type
_entity_poly.pdbx_seq_one_letter_code
_entity_poly.pdbx_strand_id
1 'polypeptide(L)'
;MESFIKAENNGKNICMVFAHNDDMVIGAIQAIKEAGLKPGKDILTGSIDGVPDIYKAMIAGEANASVELTPNMAGPAFDALEKYKKDGTLPEKLTITKSTLYLPDTAKEELEKKKNMGY
;
A
#
# COMPACT_ATOMS: atom_id res chain seq x y z
N MET A 1 -12.26 5.45 9.66
CA MET A 1 -11.62 5.08 10.94
C MET A 1 -12.27 5.77 12.15
N GLU A 2 -12.49 7.09 12.14
CA GLU A 2 -13.02 7.85 13.29
C GLU A 2 -14.25 7.24 13.98
N SER A 3 -15.25 6.80 13.21
CA SER A 3 -16.46 6.19 13.78
C SER A 3 -16.16 4.90 14.53
N PHE A 4 -15.22 4.08 14.05
CA PHE A 4 -14.78 2.87 14.74
C PHE A 4 -14.05 3.21 16.03
N ILE A 5 -13.18 4.22 16.03
CA ILE A 5 -12.50 4.68 17.25
C ILE A 5 -13.52 5.07 18.31
N LYS A 6 -14.53 5.88 17.94
CA LYS A 6 -15.59 6.31 18.86
C LYS A 6 -16.41 5.14 19.41
N ALA A 7 -16.70 4.14 18.58
CA ALA A 7 -17.46 2.95 18.97
C ALA A 7 -16.66 1.99 19.87
N GLU A 8 -15.36 1.85 19.61
CA GLU A 8 -14.52 0.80 20.20
C GLU A 8 -13.66 1.32 21.36
N ASN A 9 -14.32 1.83 22.41
CA ASN A 9 -13.67 2.31 23.65
C ASN A 9 -12.55 3.33 23.36
N ASN A 10 -12.86 4.33 22.52
CA ASN A 10 -11.90 5.33 22.01
C ASN A 10 -10.66 4.67 21.36
N GLY A 11 -10.89 3.63 20.56
CA GLY A 11 -9.90 2.86 19.82
C GLY A 11 -9.09 1.85 20.63
N LYS A 12 -9.24 1.79 21.97
CA LYS A 12 -8.46 0.87 22.83
C LYS A 12 -8.77 -0.61 22.62
N ASN A 13 -9.92 -0.93 22.02
CA ASN A 13 -10.29 -2.31 21.68
C ASN A 13 -9.90 -2.71 20.25
N ILE A 14 -9.23 -1.82 19.51
CA ILE A 14 -8.80 -2.09 18.13
C ILE A 14 -7.32 -2.47 18.16
N CYS A 15 -6.99 -3.66 17.66
CA CYS A 15 -5.59 -4.10 17.56
C CYS A 15 -4.93 -3.62 16.27
N MET A 16 -5.68 -3.62 15.16
CA MET A 16 -5.13 -3.40 13.83
C MET A 16 -6.20 -2.87 12.89
N VAL A 17 -5.80 -2.01 11.94
CA VAL A 17 -6.60 -1.61 10.78
C VAL A 17 -6.01 -2.20 9.51
N PHE A 18 -6.82 -3.00 8.82
CA PHE A 18 -6.54 -3.43 7.46
C PHE A 18 -7.30 -2.52 6.48
N ALA A 19 -6.59 -1.88 5.57
CA ALA A 19 -7.17 -1.12 4.48
C ALA A 19 -6.80 -1.76 3.15
N HIS A 20 -7.73 -1.77 2.20
CA HIS A 20 -7.45 -2.38 0.89
C HIS A 20 -6.45 -1.58 0.05
N ASN A 21 -6.15 -0.34 0.41
CA ASN A 21 -5.09 0.42 -0.20
C ASN A 21 -4.40 1.37 0.80
N ASP A 22 -3.23 1.88 0.42
CA ASP A 22 -2.42 2.74 1.27
C ASP A 22 -3.09 4.09 1.57
N ASP A 23 -3.79 4.71 0.62
CA ASP A 23 -4.44 6.01 0.86
C ASP A 23 -5.52 5.93 1.96
N MET A 24 -6.31 4.86 1.96
CA MET A 24 -7.29 4.64 3.03
C MET A 24 -6.61 4.43 4.39
N VAL A 25 -5.47 3.73 4.43
CA VAL A 25 -4.75 3.55 5.71
C VAL A 25 -4.07 4.84 6.15
N ILE A 26 -3.61 5.69 5.24
CA ILE A 26 -3.07 7.02 5.56
C ILE A 26 -4.15 7.91 6.18
N GLY A 27 -5.38 7.87 5.64
CA GLY A 27 -6.53 8.52 6.29
C GLY A 27 -6.84 7.94 7.67
N ALA A 28 -6.71 6.62 7.84
CA ALA A 28 -6.87 5.98 9.14
C ALA A 28 -5.78 6.40 10.15
N ILE A 29 -4.52 6.51 9.72
CA ILE A 29 -3.39 6.99 10.51
C ILE A 29 -3.69 8.39 11.06
N GLN A 30 -4.21 9.29 10.23
CA GLN A 30 -4.61 10.64 10.67
C GLN A 30 -5.68 10.59 11.77
N ALA A 31 -6.75 9.82 11.55
CA ALA A 31 -7.82 9.68 12.54
C ALA A 31 -7.35 9.05 13.87
N ILE A 32 -6.41 8.10 13.82
CA ILE A 32 -5.80 7.50 15.01
C ILE A 32 -5.01 8.56 15.80
N LYS A 33 -4.24 9.40 15.11
CA LYS A 33 -3.48 10.50 15.74
C LYS A 33 -4.40 11.55 16.35
N GLU A 34 -5.46 11.94 15.66
CA GLU A 34 -6.47 12.89 16.16
C GLU A 34 -7.19 12.37 17.41
N ALA A 35 -7.34 11.05 17.53
CA ALA A 35 -7.87 10.41 18.74
C ALA A 35 -6.87 10.31 19.90
N GLY A 36 -5.64 10.80 19.73
CA GLY A 36 -4.57 10.76 20.73
C GLY A 36 -3.90 9.38 20.87
N LEU A 37 -4.12 8.47 19.91
CA LEU A 37 -3.49 7.16 19.86
C LEU A 37 -2.26 7.17 18.95
N LYS A 38 -1.36 6.20 19.13
CA LYS A 38 -0.15 6.05 18.32
C LYS A 38 -0.38 5.03 17.19
N PRO A 39 -0.57 5.47 15.93
CA PRO A 39 -0.61 4.54 14.81
C PRO A 39 0.72 3.79 14.72
N GLY A 40 0.69 2.55 14.26
CA GLY A 40 1.89 1.70 14.19
C GLY A 40 2.25 1.01 15.50
N LYS A 41 1.64 1.41 16.64
CA LYS A 41 1.91 0.85 17.97
C LYS A 41 0.66 0.49 18.77
N ASP A 42 -0.21 1.48 19.02
CA ASP A 42 -1.46 1.25 19.76
C ASP A 42 -2.49 0.57 18.84
N ILE A 43 -2.48 0.95 17.55
CA ILE A 43 -3.24 0.29 16.48
C ILE A 43 -2.27 0.03 15.33
N LEU A 44 -2.07 -1.24 14.98
CA LEU A 44 -1.25 -1.65 13.84
C LEU A 44 -1.91 -1.29 12.51
N THR A 45 -1.13 -1.12 11.45
CA THR A 45 -1.64 -0.80 10.11
C THR A 45 -1.16 -1.81 9.07
N GLY A 46 -2.03 -2.15 8.13
CA GLY A 46 -1.72 -3.04 7.01
C GLY A 46 -2.50 -2.64 5.78
N SER A 47 -1.81 -2.52 4.64
CA SER A 47 -2.40 -2.04 3.40
C SER A 47 -1.75 -2.64 2.14
N ILE A 48 -2.15 -2.14 0.97
CA ILE A 48 -1.70 -2.58 -0.35
C ILE A 48 -1.43 -1.32 -1.19
N ASP A 49 -0.44 -1.41 -2.07
CA ASP A 49 -0.06 -0.54 -3.20
C ASP A 49 1.45 -0.28 -3.15
N GLY A 50 1.95 0.16 -2.00
CA GLY A 50 3.32 0.62 -1.83
C GLY A 50 3.55 2.00 -2.43
N VAL A 51 2.69 2.98 -2.12
CA VAL A 51 2.84 4.38 -2.54
C VAL A 51 3.92 5.11 -1.73
N PRO A 52 4.56 6.19 -2.21
CA PRO A 52 5.63 6.88 -1.48
C PRO A 52 5.25 7.24 -0.03
N ASP A 53 4.01 7.66 0.19
CA ASP A 53 3.56 8.13 1.51
C ASP A 53 3.40 7.01 2.53
N ILE A 54 3.15 5.75 2.13
CA ILE A 54 3.13 4.65 3.10
C ILE A 54 4.53 4.38 3.66
N TYR A 55 5.57 4.47 2.82
CA TYR A 55 6.95 4.29 3.28
C TYR A 55 7.40 5.45 4.16
N LYS A 56 6.96 6.69 3.88
CA LYS A 56 7.18 7.82 4.79
C LYS A 56 6.51 7.57 6.14
N ALA A 57 5.30 7.04 6.16
CA ALA A 57 4.60 6.66 7.39
C ALA A 57 5.32 5.53 8.14
N MET A 58 5.85 4.52 7.45
CA MET A 58 6.67 3.47 8.06
C MET A 58 7.94 4.04 8.70
N ILE A 59 8.65 4.94 8.00
CA ILE A 59 9.86 5.60 8.54
C ILE A 59 9.53 6.46 9.77
N ALA A 60 8.36 7.09 9.79
CA ALA A 60 7.85 7.83 10.95
C ALA A 60 7.38 6.93 12.11
N GLY A 61 7.35 5.60 11.92
CA GLY A 61 6.85 4.65 12.91
C GLY A 61 5.32 4.61 13.01
N GLU A 62 4.62 5.13 12.01
CA GLU A 62 3.15 5.26 11.97
C GLU A 62 2.46 4.17 11.14
N ALA A 63 3.23 3.35 10.41
CA ALA A 63 2.70 2.22 9.63
C ALA A 63 3.55 0.95 9.76
N ASN A 64 2.93 -0.24 9.59
CA ASN A 64 3.61 -1.52 9.83
C ASN A 64 3.80 -2.40 8.60
N ALA A 65 2.85 -2.44 7.66
CA ALA A 65 2.94 -3.34 6.52
C ALA A 65 2.22 -2.79 5.28
N SER A 66 2.85 -2.92 4.11
CA SER A 66 2.18 -2.69 2.82
C SER A 66 2.66 -3.72 1.80
N VAL A 67 1.73 -4.27 1.02
CA VAL A 67 2.03 -5.16 -0.10
C VAL A 67 2.10 -4.35 -1.39
N GLU A 68 3.25 -4.37 -2.06
CA GLU A 68 3.45 -3.64 -3.30
C GLU A 68 2.58 -4.17 -4.45
N LEU A 69 2.01 -3.22 -5.20
CA LEU A 69 1.41 -3.39 -6.50
C LEU A 69 2.17 -2.54 -7.52
N THR A 70 2.67 -3.13 -8.60
CA THR A 70 3.32 -2.35 -9.66
C THR A 70 2.33 -1.37 -10.30
N PRO A 71 2.67 -0.07 -10.46
CA PRO A 71 1.84 0.87 -11.20
C PRO A 71 1.89 0.60 -12.71
N ASN A 72 2.91 -0.10 -13.21
CA ASN A 72 3.08 -0.39 -14.63
C ASN A 72 2.25 -1.61 -15.08
N MET A 73 0.93 -1.47 -15.05
CA MET A 73 0.01 -2.47 -15.63
C MET A 73 -0.05 -2.37 -17.17
N ALA A 74 0.20 -1.18 -17.71
CA ALA A 74 0.08 -0.92 -19.14
C ALA A 74 1.21 -1.53 -19.98
N GLY A 75 2.45 -1.56 -19.46
CA GLY A 75 3.60 -2.14 -20.17
C GLY A 75 3.35 -3.57 -20.67
N PRO A 76 2.98 -4.52 -19.80
CA PRO A 76 2.64 -5.89 -20.22
C PRO A 76 1.47 -5.95 -21.20
N ALA A 77 0.51 -5.02 -21.12
CA ALA A 77 -0.60 -4.95 -22.06
C ALA A 77 -0.15 -4.46 -23.45
N PHE A 78 0.74 -3.47 -23.50
CA PHE A 78 1.34 -3.00 -24.76
C PHE A 78 2.22 -4.08 -25.39
N ASP A 79 3.03 -4.79 -24.62
CA ASP A 79 3.84 -5.92 -25.11
C ASP A 79 2.96 -6.99 -25.78
N ALA A 80 1.81 -7.30 -25.16
CA ALA A 80 0.84 -8.24 -25.73
C ALA A 80 0.20 -7.72 -27.02
N LEU A 81 -0.18 -6.43 -27.04
CA LEU A 81 -0.77 -5.78 -28.21
C LEU A 81 0.20 -5.75 -29.39
N GLU A 82 1.47 -5.42 -29.16
CA GLU A 82 2.50 -5.36 -30.20
C GLU A 82 2.76 -6.73 -30.83
N LYS A 83 2.91 -7.78 -30.00
CA LYS A 83 3.06 -9.16 -30.47
C LYS A 83 1.85 -9.59 -31.30
N TYR A 84 0.64 -9.32 -30.81
CA TYR A 84 -0.57 -9.63 -31.55
C TYR A 84 -0.66 -8.90 -32.90
N LYS A 85 -0.28 -7.62 -32.95
CA LYS A 85 -0.30 -6.83 -34.19
C LYS A 85 0.77 -7.26 -35.19
N LYS A 86 1.90 -7.77 -34.71
CA LYS A 86 3.02 -8.21 -35.54
C LYS A 86 2.74 -9.53 -36.26
N ASP A 87 2.24 -10.53 -35.55
CA ASP A 87 2.12 -11.90 -36.10
C ASP A 87 0.90 -12.68 -35.59
N GLY A 88 -0.03 -12.02 -34.88
CA GLY A 88 -1.23 -12.66 -34.37
C GLY A 88 -1.03 -13.46 -33.08
N THR A 89 0.15 -13.40 -32.44
CA THR A 89 0.41 -14.06 -31.15
C THR A 89 -0.60 -13.58 -30.09
N LEU A 90 -1.39 -14.52 -29.55
CA LEU A 90 -2.32 -14.26 -28.45
C LEU A 90 -1.58 -14.29 -27.10
N PRO A 91 -1.87 -13.36 -26.18
CA PRO A 91 -1.34 -13.45 -24.83
C PRO A 91 -2.03 -14.58 -24.04
N GLU A 92 -1.41 -14.98 -22.94
CA GLU A 92 -2.09 -15.80 -21.94
C GLU A 92 -3.34 -15.08 -21.40
N LYS A 93 -4.30 -15.86 -20.90
CA LYS A 93 -5.54 -15.29 -20.36
C LYS A 93 -5.33 -14.41 -19.13
N LEU A 94 -4.28 -14.69 -18.36
CA LEU A 94 -3.94 -13.98 -17.12
C LEU A 94 -2.45 -13.66 -17.08
N THR A 95 -2.10 -12.38 -17.15
CA THR A 95 -0.73 -11.88 -16.97
C THR A 95 -0.56 -11.44 -15.51
N ILE A 96 0.20 -12.20 -14.72
CA ILE A 96 0.39 -11.95 -13.29
C ILE A 96 1.55 -10.98 -13.07
N THR A 97 1.34 -9.94 -12.26
CA THR A 97 2.40 -9.07 -11.75
C THR A 97 2.89 -9.56 -10.39
N LYS A 98 4.14 -9.24 -10.04
CA LYS A 98 4.71 -9.62 -8.74
C LYS A 98 4.11 -8.76 -7.63
N SER A 99 3.72 -9.39 -6.53
CA SER A 99 3.39 -8.74 -5.26
C SER A 99 4.44 -9.06 -4.21
N THR A 100 4.85 -8.06 -3.43
CA THR A 100 5.89 -8.21 -2.40
C THR A 100 5.45 -7.50 -1.13
N LEU A 101 5.52 -8.17 0.02
CA LEU A 101 5.31 -7.54 1.31
C LEU A 101 6.55 -6.72 1.69
N TYR A 102 6.35 -5.45 2.06
CA TYR A 102 7.37 -4.60 2.65
C TYR A 102 7.00 -4.18 4.07
N LEU A 103 8.04 -4.09 4.90
CA LEU A 103 7.98 -3.75 6.32
C LEU A 103 8.92 -2.54 6.60
N PRO A 104 8.91 -1.95 7.81
CA PRO A 104 9.63 -0.71 8.08
C PRO A 104 11.16 -0.78 7.91
N ASP A 105 11.75 -1.97 8.00
CA ASP A 105 13.18 -2.20 7.80
C ASP A 105 13.65 -1.90 6.37
N THR A 106 12.79 -2.09 5.37
CA THR A 106 13.10 -1.81 3.95
C THR A 106 12.51 -0.48 3.45
N ALA A 107 11.72 0.23 4.26
CA ALA A 107 10.93 1.38 3.82
C ALA A 107 11.76 2.50 3.18
N LYS A 108 12.96 2.78 3.70
CA LYS A 108 13.85 3.81 3.15
C LYS A 108 14.33 3.46 1.74
N GLU A 109 14.66 2.20 1.51
CA GLU A 109 15.13 1.73 0.20
C GLU A 109 14.00 1.75 -0.83
N GLU A 110 12.81 1.29 -0.44
CA GLU A 110 11.64 1.31 -1.32
C GLU A 110 11.18 2.72 -1.67
N LEU A 111 11.19 3.65 -0.71
CA LEU A 111 10.86 5.05 -0.96
C LEU A 111 11.78 5.68 -2.03
N GLU A 112 13.08 5.37 -1.99
CA GLU A 112 14.03 5.85 -3.01
C GLU A 112 13.73 5.27 -4.39
N LYS A 113 13.31 4.00 -4.48
CA LYS A 113 12.92 3.38 -5.76
C LYS A 113 11.67 4.05 -6.35
N LYS A 114 10.70 4.47 -5.53
CA LYS A 114 9.43 5.04 -6.03
C LYS A 114 9.60 6.29 -6.90
N LYS A 115 10.65 7.08 -6.70
CA LYS A 115 10.97 8.28 -7.52
C LYS A 115 11.07 7.98 -9.02
N ASN A 116 11.37 6.73 -9.38
CA ASN A 116 11.55 6.29 -10.77
C ASN A 116 10.45 5.34 -11.25
N MET A 117 9.35 5.21 -10.51
CA MET A 117 8.28 4.25 -10.80
C MET A 117 6.95 4.90 -11.24
N GLY A 118 6.95 6.22 -11.51
CA GLY A 118 5.76 6.94 -11.98
C GLY A 118 4.94 7.62 -10.88
N TYR A 119 5.55 7.90 -9.72
CA TYR A 119 4.99 8.71 -8.63
C TYR A 119 5.56 10.13 -8.60
#